data_AF-A0A087U983-F1
#
_entry.id   AF-A0A087U983-F1
#
_cell.length_a   1.000
_cell.length_b   1.000
_cell.length_c   1.000
_cell.angle_alpha   90.00
_cell.angle_beta   90.00
_cell.angle_gamma   90.00
#
_symmetry.space_group_name_H-M   'P 1'
#
loop_
_entity.id
_entity.type
_entity.pdbx_description
1 polymer ?
#
loop_
_entity_poly.entity_id
_entity_poly.type
_entity_poly.pdbx_seq_one_letter_code
_entity_poly.pdbx_strand_id
1 'polypeptide(L)'
;MDFVDFFPASDFAVIYVTEADLIAGSNYKRNLAKLEQATYDRRTVIVEKTATSNQYFDGFQKFAVLELGLGIIPVSGLDECCHALVSMVRMGSEDKSNPFMMKRRVPPLETYLLKTLLTVPSVGETKAQALLLKFKSLLGICNASLEDLEKVI
;
A
#
# COMPACT_ATOMS: atom_id res chain seq x y z
N MET A 1 -9.85 -3.47 -30.57
CA MET A 1 -9.80 -4.85 -30.05
C MET A 1 -8.98 -4.80 -28.81
N ASP A 2 -9.67 -4.93 -27.69
CA ASP A 2 -9.25 -4.50 -26.37
C ASP A 2 -8.04 -5.28 -25.88
N PHE A 3 -7.06 -4.56 -25.32
CA PHE A 3 -5.85 -5.14 -24.72
C PHE A 3 -6.11 -5.63 -23.27
N VAL A 4 -7.37 -5.52 -22.82
CA VAL A 4 -7.87 -5.89 -21.50
C VAL A 4 -8.75 -7.12 -21.67
N ASP A 5 -8.55 -8.12 -20.82
CA ASP A 5 -9.29 -9.38 -20.89
C ASP A 5 -10.57 -9.34 -20.05
N PHE A 6 -10.54 -8.67 -18.91
CA PHE A 6 -11.68 -8.60 -17.99
C PHE A 6 -11.90 -7.21 -17.40
N PHE A 7 -13.18 -6.87 -17.20
CA PHE A 7 -13.60 -5.70 -16.44
C PHE A 7 -14.46 -6.14 -15.25
N PRO A 8 -13.86 -6.44 -14.07
CA PRO A 8 -14.63 -6.80 -12.88
C PRO A 8 -15.57 -5.70 -12.38
N ALA A 9 -15.25 -4.43 -12.70
CA ALA A 9 -16.05 -3.25 -12.44
C ALA A 9 -15.83 -2.22 -13.56
N SER A 10 -16.65 -1.17 -13.64
CA SER A 10 -16.58 -0.15 -14.70
C SER A 10 -15.24 0.60 -14.78
N ASP A 11 -14.52 0.68 -13.67
CA ASP A 11 -13.24 1.38 -13.49
C ASP A 11 -12.07 0.42 -13.21
N PHE A 12 -12.30 -0.90 -13.28
CA PHE A 12 -11.31 -1.93 -12.96
C PHE A 12 -10.97 -2.76 -14.20
N ALA A 13 -9.77 -2.57 -14.75
CA ALA A 13 -9.25 -3.36 -15.87
C ALA A 13 -8.28 -4.46 -15.42
N VAL A 14 -8.42 -5.66 -15.98
CA VAL A 14 -7.57 -6.81 -15.68
C VAL A 14 -7.06 -7.47 -16.96
N ILE A 15 -5.74 -7.72 -17.00
CA ILE A 15 -5.09 -8.51 -18.05
C ILE A 15 -4.72 -9.88 -17.48
N TYR A 16 -4.95 -10.94 -18.25
CA TYR A 16 -4.53 -12.30 -17.94
C TYR A 16 -3.34 -12.70 -18.81
N VAL A 17 -2.24 -13.06 -18.16
CA VAL A 17 -1.01 -13.52 -18.81
C VAL A 17 -0.91 -15.03 -18.61
N THR A 18 -1.04 -15.76 -19.72
CA THR A 18 -0.91 -17.22 -19.72
C THR A 18 0.54 -17.66 -19.51
N GLU A 19 0.73 -18.92 -19.13
CA GLU A 19 2.06 -19.54 -19.08
C GLU A 19 2.78 -19.43 -20.43
N ALA A 20 2.06 -19.64 -21.54
CA ALA A 20 2.62 -19.54 -22.89
C ALA A 20 3.12 -18.13 -23.20
N ASP A 21 2.36 -17.09 -22.80
CA ASP A 21 2.77 -15.70 -23.00
C ASP A 21 4.00 -15.34 -22.17
N LEU A 22 4.06 -15.86 -20.94
CA LEU A 22 5.18 -15.63 -20.04
C LEU A 22 6.48 -16.24 -20.62
N ILE A 23 6.39 -17.44 -21.19
CA ILE A 23 7.49 -18.13 -21.86
C ILE A 23 7.88 -17.43 -23.18
N ALA A 24 6.91 -16.93 -23.95
CA ALA A 24 7.16 -16.23 -25.22
C ALA A 24 7.79 -14.83 -25.04
N GLY A 25 7.66 -14.22 -23.86
CA GLY A 25 8.52 -13.13 -23.37
C GLY A 25 8.28 -11.72 -23.97
N SER A 26 7.43 -11.56 -24.98
CA SER A 26 7.31 -10.28 -25.72
C SER A 26 5.88 -9.74 -25.89
N ASN A 27 4.88 -10.60 -26.13
CA ASN A 27 3.53 -10.16 -26.46
C ASN A 27 2.84 -9.39 -25.31
N TYR A 28 3.02 -9.85 -24.07
CA TYR A 28 2.38 -9.22 -22.91
C TYR A 28 2.91 -7.80 -22.62
N LYS A 29 4.18 -7.50 -22.95
CA LYS A 29 4.82 -6.22 -22.58
C LYS A 29 4.10 -5.02 -23.17
N ARG A 30 3.65 -5.14 -24.43
CA ARG A 30 2.89 -4.09 -25.11
C ARG A 30 1.52 -3.85 -24.47
N ASN A 31 0.85 -4.92 -24.04
CA ASN A 31 -0.47 -4.82 -23.41
C ASN A 31 -0.35 -4.23 -22.00
N LEU A 32 0.68 -4.60 -21.25
CA LEU A 32 0.98 -4.01 -19.95
C LEU A 32 1.30 -2.52 -20.03
N ALA A 33 2.11 -2.11 -21.01
CA ALA A 33 2.39 -0.69 -21.23
C ALA A 33 1.12 0.10 -21.60
N LYS A 34 0.20 -0.49 -22.37
CA LYS A 34 -1.11 0.14 -22.65
C LYS A 34 -2.00 0.22 -21.41
N LEU A 35 -1.97 -0.79 -20.55
CA LEU A 35 -2.73 -0.80 -19.30
C LEU A 35 -2.24 0.28 -18.33
N GLU A 36 -0.93 0.53 -18.30
CA GLU A 36 -0.35 1.61 -17.50
C GLU A 36 -0.80 2.99 -18.00
N GLN A 37 -0.84 3.19 -19.33
CA GLN A 37 -1.27 4.45 -19.96
C GLN A 37 -2.79 4.67 -19.92
N ALA A 38 -3.57 3.64 -19.62
CA ALA A 38 -5.02 3.72 -19.63
C ALA A 38 -5.57 4.41 -18.37
N THR A 39 -6.64 5.20 -18.54
CA THR A 39 -7.30 5.94 -17.46
C THR A 39 -8.30 5.05 -16.71
N TYR A 40 -7.81 3.96 -16.11
CA TYR A 40 -8.58 3.13 -15.17
C TYR A 40 -8.11 3.40 -13.73
N ASP A 41 -9.06 3.60 -12.82
CA ASP A 41 -8.76 3.84 -11.40
C ASP A 41 -8.15 2.60 -10.73
N ARG A 42 -8.57 1.41 -11.18
CA ARG A 42 -8.03 0.14 -10.73
C ARG A 42 -7.50 -0.65 -11.93
N ARG A 43 -6.28 -1.15 -11.82
CA ARG A 43 -5.64 -1.98 -12.84
C ARG A 43 -4.78 -3.04 -12.21
N THR A 44 -4.94 -4.28 -12.66
CA THR A 44 -4.22 -5.44 -12.13
C THR A 44 -3.91 -6.41 -13.25
N VAL A 45 -2.84 -7.18 -13.07
CA VAL A 45 -2.47 -8.27 -13.98
C VAL A 45 -2.56 -9.57 -13.22
N ILE A 46 -3.27 -10.55 -13.77
CA ILE A 46 -3.25 -11.93 -13.29
C ILE A 46 -2.27 -12.70 -14.16
N VAL A 47 -1.38 -13.49 -13.57
CA VAL A 47 -0.34 -14.22 -14.31
C VAL A 47 -0.27 -15.66 -13.85
N GLU A 48 -0.23 -16.60 -14.80
CA GLU A 48 -0.05 -18.02 -14.51
C GLU A 48 1.38 -18.31 -14.07
N LYS A 49 1.52 -18.71 -12.80
CA LYS A 49 2.75 -19.13 -12.17
C LYS A 49 2.72 -20.63 -11.90
N THR A 50 3.22 -21.40 -12.86
CA THR A 50 3.35 -22.86 -12.78
C THR A 50 4.81 -23.25 -12.59
N ALA A 51 5.10 -24.54 -12.41
CA ALA A 51 6.47 -25.04 -12.27
C ALA A 51 7.35 -24.66 -13.48
N THR A 52 6.78 -24.65 -14.69
CA THR A 52 7.46 -24.33 -15.94
C THR A 52 7.66 -22.82 -16.13
N SER A 53 6.66 -22.02 -15.77
CA SER A 53 6.64 -20.57 -15.98
C SER A 53 7.42 -19.80 -14.90
N ASN A 54 7.69 -20.45 -13.75
CA ASN A 54 8.37 -19.86 -12.60
C ASN A 54 9.74 -19.22 -12.92
N GLN A 55 10.50 -19.80 -13.87
CA GLN A 55 11.81 -19.25 -14.28
C GLN A 55 11.70 -17.88 -14.97
N TYR A 56 10.57 -17.60 -15.64
CA TYR A 56 10.32 -16.34 -16.34
C TYR A 56 9.60 -15.30 -15.47
N PHE A 57 9.05 -15.74 -14.33
CA PHE A 57 8.25 -14.92 -13.43
C PHE A 57 9.05 -13.77 -12.79
N ASP A 58 10.32 -13.98 -12.43
CA ASP A 58 11.14 -12.91 -11.82
C ASP A 58 11.35 -11.72 -12.78
N GLY A 59 11.67 -12.01 -14.04
CA GLY A 59 11.81 -10.98 -15.07
C GLY A 59 10.50 -10.25 -15.36
N PHE A 60 9.39 -11.00 -15.38
CA PHE A 60 8.06 -10.42 -15.52
C PHE A 60 7.67 -9.54 -14.34
N GLN A 61 7.91 -9.99 -13.10
CA GLN A 61 7.59 -9.24 -11.89
C GLN A 61 8.39 -7.93 -11.84
N LYS A 62 9.68 -7.96 -12.17
CA LYS A 62 10.51 -6.74 -12.25
C LYS A 62 9.92 -5.75 -13.25
N PHE A 63 9.58 -6.21 -14.45
CA PHE A 63 8.98 -5.35 -15.48
C PHE A 63 7.60 -4.81 -15.06
N ALA A 64 6.66 -5.67 -14.66
CA ALA A 64 5.29 -5.27 -14.36
C ALA A 64 5.19 -4.42 -13.08
N VAL A 65 5.87 -4.81 -12.00
CA VAL A 65 5.74 -4.16 -10.69
C VAL A 65 6.72 -3.01 -10.53
N LEU A 66 8.01 -3.20 -10.87
CA LEU A 66 9.02 -2.18 -10.58
C LEU A 66 9.12 -1.14 -11.71
N GLU A 67 9.02 -1.55 -12.97
CA GLU A 67 9.11 -0.60 -14.09
C GLU A 67 7.78 0.08 -14.42
N LEU A 68 6.67 -0.67 -14.43
CA LEU A 68 5.33 -0.14 -14.75
C LEU A 68 4.46 0.22 -13.55
N GLY A 69 4.83 -0.18 -12.33
CA GLY A 69 4.04 0.09 -11.13
C GLY A 69 2.68 -0.61 -11.09
N LEU A 70 2.50 -1.71 -11.84
CA LEU A 70 1.26 -2.48 -11.89
C LEU A 70 1.20 -3.52 -10.76
N GLY A 71 0.02 -3.72 -10.20
CA GLY A 71 -0.23 -4.83 -9.27
C GLY A 71 -0.34 -6.16 -10.02
N ILE A 72 0.33 -7.20 -9.52
CA ILE A 72 0.26 -8.56 -10.09
C ILE A 72 -0.35 -9.55 -9.10
N ILE A 73 -1.10 -10.52 -9.60
CA ILE A 73 -1.64 -11.66 -8.83
C ILE A 73 -1.17 -12.94 -9.52
N PRO A 74 -0.20 -13.67 -8.93
CA PRO A 74 0.18 -14.97 -9.43
C PRO A 74 -0.91 -16.00 -9.11
N VAL A 75 -1.26 -16.82 -10.09
CA VAL A 75 -2.23 -17.91 -9.97
C VAL A 75 -1.63 -19.19 -10.52
N SER A 76 -1.97 -20.32 -9.93
CA SER A 76 -1.47 -21.64 -10.34
C SER A 76 -2.26 -22.21 -11.53
N GLY A 77 -3.42 -21.63 -11.85
CA GLY A 77 -4.27 -22.02 -12.97
C GLY A 77 -5.60 -21.26 -12.99
N LEU A 78 -6.50 -21.71 -13.87
CA LEU A 78 -7.77 -21.04 -14.14
C LEU A 78 -8.73 -21.02 -12.95
N ASP A 79 -8.72 -22.04 -12.07
CA ASP A 79 -9.61 -22.06 -10.90
C ASP A 79 -9.27 -20.93 -9.91
N GLU A 80 -7.99 -20.72 -9.63
CA GLU A 80 -7.53 -19.60 -8.79
C GLU A 80 -7.77 -18.25 -9.47
N CYS A 81 -7.61 -18.17 -10.80
CA CYS A 81 -7.97 -16.98 -11.58
C CYS A 81 -9.45 -16.63 -11.42
N CYS A 82 -10.35 -17.62 -11.55
CA CYS A 82 -11.78 -17.44 -11.33
C CYS A 82 -12.08 -16.92 -9.93
N HIS A 83 -11.47 -17.50 -8.90
CA HIS A 83 -11.65 -17.04 -7.51
C HIS A 83 -11.13 -15.60 -7.30
N ALA A 84 -10.01 -15.24 -7.92
CA ALA A 84 -9.48 -13.88 -7.89
C ALA A 84 -10.46 -12.89 -8.54
N LEU A 85 -10.96 -13.21 -9.74
CA LEU A 85 -11.93 -12.38 -10.46
C LEU A 85 -13.24 -12.20 -9.67
N VAL A 86 -13.79 -13.28 -9.10
CA VAL A 86 -14.98 -13.20 -8.25
C VAL A 86 -14.75 -12.29 -7.04
N SER A 87 -13.56 -12.36 -6.42
CA SER A 87 -13.21 -11.49 -5.30
C SER A 87 -13.10 -10.03 -5.73
N MET A 88 -12.55 -9.74 -6.92
CA MET A 88 -12.48 -8.39 -7.49
C MET A 88 -13.87 -7.80 -7.76
N VAL A 89 -14.80 -8.60 -8.32
CA VAL A 89 -16.19 -8.18 -8.55
C VAL A 89 -16.86 -7.82 -7.21
N ARG A 90 -16.65 -8.63 -6.17
CA ARG A 90 -17.18 -8.36 -4.82
C ARG A 90 -16.58 -7.08 -4.23
N MET A 91 -15.29 -6.83 -4.42
CA MET A 91 -14.63 -5.59 -4.00
C MET A 91 -15.13 -4.33 -4.73
N GLY A 92 -15.65 -4.48 -5.96
CA GLY A 92 -16.28 -3.40 -6.71
C GLY A 92 -17.75 -3.17 -6.34
N SER A 93 -18.45 -4.22 -5.89
CA SER A 93 -19.91 -4.20 -5.64
C SER A 93 -20.28 -3.95 -4.18
N GLU A 94 -19.44 -4.35 -3.23
CA GLU A 94 -19.70 -4.17 -1.81
C GLU A 94 -19.12 -2.84 -1.32
N ASP A 95 -19.94 -1.99 -0.70
CA ASP A 95 -19.55 -0.75 0.02
C ASP A 95 -18.66 -0.99 1.25
N LYS A 96 -18.07 -2.19 1.39
CA LYS A 96 -17.13 -2.50 2.45
C LYS A 96 -15.83 -1.73 2.20
N SER A 97 -15.75 -0.56 2.82
CA SER A 97 -14.56 0.27 2.82
C SER A 97 -13.36 -0.54 3.29
N ASN A 98 -12.33 -0.60 2.45
CA ASN A 98 -11.06 -1.26 2.77
C ASN A 98 -10.56 -0.75 4.14
N PRO A 99 -10.30 -1.61 5.14
CA PRO A 99 -9.88 -1.18 6.48
C PRO A 99 -8.57 -0.39 6.48
N PHE A 100 -7.74 -0.51 5.44
CA PHE A 100 -6.53 0.30 5.24
C PHE A 100 -6.83 1.69 4.68
N MET A 101 -7.98 1.90 4.04
CA MET A 101 -8.47 3.18 3.54
C MET A 101 -9.41 3.89 4.51
N MET A 102 -9.92 3.17 5.52
CA MET A 102 -10.73 3.77 6.58
C MET A 102 -9.90 4.79 7.35
N LYS A 103 -10.41 6.03 7.46
CA LYS A 103 -9.84 7.06 8.32
C LYS A 103 -9.86 6.56 9.77
N ARG A 104 -8.71 6.12 10.28
CA ARG A 104 -8.60 5.68 11.67
C ARG A 104 -8.90 6.86 12.60
N ARG A 105 -9.63 6.59 13.68
CA ARG A 105 -9.78 7.56 14.76
C ARG A 105 -8.42 7.73 15.42
N VAL A 106 -7.77 8.85 15.16
CA VAL A 106 -6.49 9.20 15.79
C VAL A 106 -6.81 9.66 17.22
N PRO A 107 -6.15 9.11 18.25
CA PRO A 107 -6.20 9.66 19.60
C PRO A 107 -5.85 11.16 19.63
N PRO A 108 -6.28 11.91 20.65
CA PRO A 108 -5.91 13.31 20.80
C PRO A 108 -4.40 13.52 20.71
N LEU A 109 -3.98 14.61 20.05
CA LEU A 109 -2.58 14.94 19.82
C LEU A 109 -1.77 15.03 21.13
N GLU A 110 -2.40 15.47 22.21
CA GLU A 110 -1.85 15.54 23.56
C GLU A 110 -1.33 14.19 24.07
N THR A 111 -2.02 13.10 23.74
CA THR A 111 -1.58 11.74 24.11
C THR A 111 -0.25 11.38 23.45
N TYR A 112 -0.03 11.84 22.22
CA TYR A 112 1.22 11.62 21.51
C TYR A 112 2.35 12.48 22.08
N LEU A 113 2.08 13.76 22.38
CA LEU A 113 3.05 14.65 23.00
C LEU A 113 3.57 14.10 24.34
N LEU A 114 2.66 13.61 25.20
CA LEU A 114 3.03 13.01 26.48
C LEU A 114 3.85 11.73 26.27
N LYS A 115 3.43 10.84 25.36
CA LYS A 115 4.19 9.62 25.04
C LYS A 115 5.61 9.94 24.55
N THR A 116 5.78 10.98 23.73
CA THR A 116 7.10 11.40 23.27
C THR A 116 7.97 11.87 24.43
N LEU A 117 7.44 12.65 25.38
CA LEU A 117 8.22 13.10 26.53
C LEU A 117 8.58 11.97 27.50
N LEU A 118 7.71 10.97 27.63
CA LEU A 118 7.97 9.78 28.45
C LEU A 118 9.08 8.87 27.89
N THR A 119 9.48 9.04 26.62
CA THR A 119 10.66 8.35 26.08
C THR A 119 11.98 8.96 26.56
N VAL A 120 11.96 10.17 27.12
CA VAL A 120 13.16 10.82 27.66
C VAL A 120 13.53 10.15 28.97
N PRO A 121 14.78 9.68 29.14
CA PRO A 121 15.20 9.07 30.39
C PRO A 121 15.02 10.05 31.55
N SER A 122 14.55 9.55 32.70
CA SER A 122 14.32 10.32 33.92
C SER A 122 13.15 11.31 33.90
N VAL A 123 12.36 11.38 32.81
CA VAL A 123 11.13 12.19 32.73
C VAL A 123 9.90 11.30 32.97
N GLY A 124 9.30 11.41 34.16
CA GLY A 124 8.03 10.76 34.49
C GLY A 124 6.80 11.56 34.01
N GLU A 125 5.60 11.00 34.20
CA GLU A 125 4.34 11.61 33.74
C GLU A 125 4.09 13.01 34.29
N THR A 126 4.38 13.23 35.58
CA THR A 126 4.20 14.53 36.24
C THR A 126 5.12 15.60 35.67
N LYS A 127 6.39 15.26 35.41
CA LYS A 127 7.38 16.17 34.80
C LYS A 127 7.04 16.43 33.33
N ALA A 128 6.62 15.41 32.59
CA ALA A 128 6.19 15.54 31.20
C ALA A 128 5.00 16.49 31.07
N GLN A 129 4.00 16.39 31.95
CA GLN A 129 2.86 17.30 31.99
C GLN A 129 3.28 18.73 32.34
N ALA A 130 4.14 18.91 33.34
CA ALA A 130 4.64 20.23 33.73
C ALA A 130 5.43 20.92 32.60
N LEU A 131 6.24 20.17 31.86
CA LEU A 131 6.97 20.66 30.69
C LEU A 131 6.02 21.09 29.57
N LEU A 132 4.98 20.31 29.28
CA LEU A 132 3.99 20.68 28.26
C LEU A 132 3.16 21.89 28.66
N LEU A 133 2.79 22.02 29.94
CA LEU A 133 2.05 23.19 30.44
C LEU A 133 2.86 24.48 30.33
N LYS A 134 4.17 24.42 30.61
CA LYS A 134 5.05 25.59 30.57
C LYS A 134 5.47 25.98 29.15
N PHE A 135 5.93 25.01 28.35
CA PHE A 135 6.56 25.29 27.05
C PHE A 135 5.61 25.12 25.85
N LYS A 136 4.41 24.55 26.06
CA LYS A 136 3.28 24.44 25.10
C LYS A 136 3.58 23.71 23.78
N SER A 137 4.83 23.33 23.51
CA SER A 137 5.28 22.67 22.30
C SER A 137 6.57 21.90 22.57
N LEU A 138 6.80 20.79 21.86
CA LEU A 138 8.07 20.05 21.96
C LEU A 138 9.26 20.89 21.50
N LEU A 139 9.08 21.69 20.45
CA LEU A 139 10.11 22.60 19.95
C LEU A 139 10.47 23.67 20.99
N GLY A 140 9.48 24.16 21.74
CA GLY A 140 9.69 25.07 22.87
C GLY A 140 10.49 24.44 24.01
N ILE A 141 10.33 23.14 24.25
CA ILE A 141 11.14 22.39 25.24
C ILE A 141 12.58 22.24 24.73
N CYS A 142 12.77 21.90 23.45
CA CYS A 142 14.10 21.77 22.86
C CYS A 142 14.90 23.08 22.85
N ASN A 143 14.22 24.22 22.69
CA ASN A 143 14.86 25.54 22.66
C ASN A 143 14.89 26.23 24.04
N ALA A 144 14.42 25.57 25.09
CA ALA A 144 14.44 26.13 26.44
C ALA A 144 15.86 26.22 26.99
N SER A 145 16.15 27.29 27.73
CA SER A 145 17.41 27.43 28.46
C SER A 145 17.49 26.37 29.58
N LEU A 146 18.71 25.98 29.97
CA LEU A 146 18.93 25.06 31.09
C LEU A 146 18.27 25.57 32.38
N GLU A 147 18.36 26.87 32.63
CA GLU A 147 17.73 27.52 33.79
C GLU A 147 16.20 27.40 33.79
N ASP A 148 15.57 27.41 32.61
CA ASP A 148 14.12 27.29 32.50
C ASP A 148 13.62 25.85 32.57
N LEU A 149 14.47 24.89 32.21
CA LEU A 149 14.24 23.46 32.35
C LEU A 149 14.39 23.00 33.82
N GLU A 150 15.41 23.49 34.52
CA GLU A 150 15.63 23.22 35.96
C GLU A 150 14.49 23.71 36.86
N LYS A 151 13.80 24.79 36.46
CA LYS A 151 12.60 25.26 37.17
C LYS A 151 11.41 24.29 37.08
N VAL A 152 11.49 23.25 36.26
CA VAL A 152 10.39 22.28 36.01
C VAL A 152 10.78 20.84 36.32
N ILE A 153 12.07 20.48 36.17
CA ILE A 153 12.59 19.10 36.28
C ILE A 153 13.21 18.85 37.65
#